data_AF-A0AAN8F8M4-F1
#
_entry.id   AF-A0AAN8F8M4-F1
#
_cell.length_a   1.000
_cell.length_b   1.000
_cell.length_c   1.000
_cell.angle_alpha   90.00
_cell.angle_beta   90.00
_cell.angle_gamma   90.00
#
_symmetry.space_group_name_H-M   'P 1'
#
loop_
_entity.id
_entity.type
_entity.pdbx_description
1 polymer ?
#
loop_
_entity_poly.entity_id
_entity_poly.type
_entity_poly.pdbx_seq_one_letter_code
_entity_poly.pdbx_strand_id
1 'polypeptide(L)'
;MYTSDYDLYIRNLSESSIFVQSRNLNYNMHQDQSTVCRVPAHSAAICVFSNIVFQQMLQNAKMRGAEELHALQKVCFIRLSFVKGWGPDYPRQDVTSTPCWLEIQLLYPLWHIDKTLPEVCFISGVDPTSIS
;
A
#
# COMPACT_ATOMS: atom_id res chain seq x y z
N MET A 1 13.42 -6.01 6.09
CA MET A 1 11.98 -5.82 6.27
C MET A 1 11.51 -6.84 7.29
N TYR A 2 10.60 -6.49 8.20
CA TYR A 2 10.09 -7.42 9.22
C TYR A 2 8.66 -7.05 9.60
N THR A 3 7.92 -8.03 10.12
CA THR A 3 6.55 -7.85 10.60
C THR A 3 6.51 -7.90 12.13
N SER A 4 5.67 -7.06 12.75
CA SER A 4 5.33 -7.12 14.18
C SER A 4 3.84 -6.83 14.31
N ASP A 5 3.09 -7.65 15.03
CA ASP A 5 1.67 -7.40 15.33
C ASP A 5 0.81 -7.07 14.08
N TYR A 6 1.06 -7.79 12.97
CA TYR A 6 0.44 -7.59 11.65
C TYR A 6 0.83 -6.30 10.90
N ASP A 7 1.68 -5.47 11.49
CA ASP A 7 2.28 -4.30 10.85
C ASP A 7 3.56 -4.69 10.09
N LEU A 8 3.86 -3.96 9.01
CA LEU A 8 5.06 -4.15 8.20
C LEU A 8 6.02 -2.98 8.38
N TYR A 9 7.27 -3.30 8.69
CA TYR A 9 8.34 -2.33 8.89
C TYR A 9 9.48 -2.51 7.89
N ILE A 10 9.99 -1.38 7.38
CA ILE A 10 11.18 -1.32 6.54
C ILE A 10 12.27 -0.53 7.27
N ARG A 11 13.43 -1.17 7.44
CA ARG A 11 14.68 -0.54 7.90
C ARG A 11 15.66 -0.52 6.74
N ASN A 12 16.25 0.63 6.46
CA ASN A 12 17.28 0.74 5.43
C ASN A 12 18.65 0.44 6.04
N LEU A 13 19.27 -0.66 5.60
CA LEU A 13 20.61 -1.07 6.02
C LEU A 13 21.68 -0.77 4.96
N SER A 14 21.28 -0.13 3.85
CA SER A 14 22.20 0.18 2.75
C SER A 14 22.82 1.56 2.91
N GLU A 15 23.94 1.77 2.21
CA GLU A 15 24.64 3.07 2.10
C GLU A 15 23.90 4.09 1.22
N SER A 16 22.79 3.70 0.60
CA SER A 16 22.01 4.56 -0.31
C SER A 16 20.59 4.72 0.20
N SER A 17 19.90 5.76 -0.27
CA SER A 17 18.48 5.91 0.03
C SER A 17 17.66 4.88 -0.74
N ILE A 18 16.60 4.40 -0.09
CA ILE A 18 15.52 3.66 -0.74
C ILE A 18 14.28 4.53 -0.80
N PHE A 19 13.38 4.24 -1.72
CA PHE A 19 12.18 5.03 -1.94
C PHE A 19 10.99 4.09 -1.88
N VAL A 20 10.00 4.44 -1.06
CA VAL A 20 8.89 3.56 -0.72
C VAL A 20 7.57 4.26 -1.02
N GLN A 21 6.71 3.60 -1.77
CA GLN A 21 5.33 4.02 -1.96
C GLN A 21 4.42 3.03 -1.24
N SER A 22 3.78 3.49 -0.17
CA SER A 22 2.74 2.75 0.52
C SER A 22 1.52 3.63 0.72
N ARG A 23 0.39 3.21 0.16
CA ARG A 23 -0.88 3.91 0.32
C ARG A 23 -1.34 3.95 1.78
N ASN A 24 -1.04 2.89 2.54
CA ASN A 24 -1.39 2.80 3.96
C ASN A 24 -0.62 3.83 4.79
N LEU A 25 0.70 3.92 4.59
CA LEU A 25 1.54 4.94 5.23
C LEU A 25 1.10 6.35 4.82
N ASN A 26 0.90 6.58 3.52
CA ASN A 26 0.51 7.89 3.00
C ASN A 26 -0.86 8.33 3.55
N TYR A 27 -1.82 7.40 3.68
CA TYR A 27 -3.11 7.67 4.32
C TYR A 27 -2.94 8.10 5.77
N ASN A 28 -2.10 7.39 6.53
CA ASN A 28 -1.82 7.72 7.94
C ASN A 28 -1.12 9.08 8.11
N MET A 29 -0.33 9.49 7.11
CA MET A 29 0.38 10.78 7.09
C MET A 29 -0.43 11.91 6.44
N HIS A 30 -1.69 11.66 6.05
CA HIS A 30 -2.54 12.62 5.32
C HIS A 30 -1.90 13.16 4.02
N GLN A 31 -1.17 12.29 3.31
CA GLN A 31 -0.55 12.59 2.02
C GLN A 31 -1.32 11.95 0.87
N ASP A 32 -1.01 12.38 -0.37
CA ASP A 32 -1.52 11.72 -1.56
C ASP A 32 -1.08 10.25 -1.59
N GLN A 33 -1.99 9.33 -1.95
CA GLN A 33 -1.72 7.89 -1.88
C GLN A 33 -0.60 7.45 -2.84
N SER A 34 -0.30 8.22 -3.89
CA SER A 34 0.81 7.97 -4.82
C SER A 34 2.15 8.56 -4.35
N THR A 35 2.20 9.27 -3.22
CA THR A 35 3.42 9.85 -2.67
C THR A 35 4.51 8.78 -2.46
N VAL A 36 5.75 9.14 -2.82
CA VAL A 36 6.92 8.28 -2.63
C VAL A 36 7.78 8.82 -1.50
N CYS A 37 7.84 8.08 -0.39
CA CYS A 37 8.64 8.44 0.78
C CYS A 37 10.11 8.06 0.56
N ARG A 38 11.02 9.02 0.72
CA ARG A 38 12.46 8.75 0.76
C ARG A 38 12.86 8.24 2.14
N VAL A 39 13.53 7.10 2.18
CA VAL A 39 14.09 6.50 3.40
C VAL A 39 15.61 6.59 3.33
N PRO A 40 16.24 7.46 4.13
CA PRO A 40 17.69 7.68 4.10
C PRO A 40 18.50 6.41 4.40
N ALA A 41 19.79 6.43 4.01
CA ALA A 41 20.74 5.38 4.36
C ALA A 41 20.82 5.22 5.89
N HIS A 42 20.92 3.98 6.36
CA HIS A 42 21.04 3.64 7.79
C HIS A 42 19.94 4.19 8.71
N SER A 43 18.76 4.51 8.16
CA SER A 43 17.67 5.06 8.96
C SER A 43 17.04 4.01 9.89
N ALA A 44 16.38 4.49 10.94
CA ALA A 44 15.49 3.67 11.75
C ALA A 44 14.39 3.03 10.89
N ALA A 45 13.73 2.01 11.46
CA ALA A 45 12.63 1.35 10.79
C ALA A 45 11.42 2.30 10.67
N ILE A 46 10.78 2.31 9.51
CA ILE A 46 9.51 2.99 9.28
C ILE A 46 8.39 1.97 9.16
N CYS A 47 7.22 2.26 9.72
CA CYS A 47 6.02 1.45 9.52
C CYS A 47 5.45 1.78 8.14
N VAL A 48 5.55 0.84 7.20
CA VAL A 48 5.04 1.03 5.83
C VAL A 48 3.64 0.45 5.66
N PHE A 49 3.17 -0.35 6.61
CA PHE A 49 1.79 -0.80 6.66
C PHE A 49 1.39 -1.01 8.11
N SER A 50 0.35 -0.29 8.55
CA SER A 50 -0.30 -0.52 9.83
C SER A 50 -1.63 -1.22 9.61
N ASN A 51 -1.84 -2.32 10.32
CA ASN A 51 -3.09 -3.06 10.30
C ASN A 51 -4.24 -2.22 10.87
N ILE A 52 -4.01 -1.40 11.90
CA ILE A 52 -5.04 -0.51 12.45
C ILE A 52 -5.53 0.48 11.37
N VAL A 53 -4.59 1.09 10.63
CA VAL A 53 -4.92 1.99 9.53
C VAL A 53 -5.66 1.25 8.43
N PHE A 54 -5.23 0.03 8.08
CA PHE A 54 -5.90 -0.79 7.09
C PHE A 54 -7.35 -1.11 7.49
N GLN A 55 -7.59 -1.49 8.75
CA GLN A 55 -8.94 -1.76 9.23
C GLN A 55 -9.84 -0.53 9.13
N GLN A 56 -9.32 0.67 9.43
CA GLN A 56 -10.07 1.92 9.25
C GLN A 56 -10.42 2.17 7.77
N MET A 57 -9.45 2.00 6.86
CA MET A 57 -9.69 2.13 5.42
C MET A 57 -10.70 1.08 4.92
N LEU A 58 -10.64 -0.15 5.42
CA LEU A 58 -11.57 -1.22 5.09
C LEU A 58 -13.00 -0.89 5.51
N GLN A 59 -13.21 -0.40 6.75
CA GLN A 59 -14.54 0.01 7.19
C GLN A 59 -15.10 1.17 6.37
N ASN A 60 -14.26 2.15 6.02
CA ASN A 60 -14.68 3.25 5.15
C ASN A 60 -15.06 2.76 3.75
N ALA A 61 -14.32 1.80 3.19
CA ALA A 61 -14.61 1.21 1.89
C ALA A 61 -15.92 0.41 1.91
N LYS A 62 -16.16 -0.39 2.96
CA LYS A 62 -17.42 -1.14 3.14
C LYS A 62 -18.65 -0.23 3.06
N MET A 63 -18.60 0.95 3.68
CA MET A 63 -19.71 1.90 3.67
C MET A 63 -19.95 2.56 2.30
N ARG A 64 -18.92 2.65 1.47
CA ARG A 64 -18.97 3.32 0.15
C ARG A 64 -19.37 2.37 -0.99
N GLY A 65 -19.17 1.06 -0.81
CA GLY A 65 -19.62 0.04 -1.74
C GLY A 65 -18.46 -0.72 -2.40
N ALA A 66 -18.82 -1.58 -3.36
CA ALA A 66 -17.90 -2.56 -3.95
C ALA A 66 -16.74 -1.92 -4.74
N GLU A 67 -16.97 -0.80 -5.42
CA GLU A 67 -15.92 -0.10 -6.17
C GLU A 67 -14.79 0.41 -5.26
N GLU A 68 -15.16 0.98 -4.10
CA GLU A 68 -14.17 1.47 -3.14
C GLU A 68 -13.41 0.32 -2.49
N LEU A 69 -14.09 -0.80 -2.24
CA LEU A 69 -13.47 -2.01 -1.72
C LEU A 69 -12.49 -2.63 -2.73
N HIS A 70 -12.82 -2.61 -4.02
CA HIS A 70 -11.90 -3.01 -5.09
C HIS A 70 -10.71 -2.05 -5.18
N ALA A 71 -10.93 -0.74 -5.09
CA ALA A 71 -9.85 0.24 -5.05
C ALA A 71 -8.90 0.04 -3.85
N LEU A 72 -9.44 -0.41 -2.71
CA LEU A 72 -8.67 -0.72 -1.50
C LEU A 72 -7.65 -1.84 -1.71
N GLN A 73 -7.85 -2.76 -2.66
CA GLN A 73 -6.87 -3.81 -2.97
C GLN A 73 -5.48 -3.22 -3.25
N LYS A 74 -5.43 -2.03 -3.85
CA LYS A 74 -4.18 -1.31 -4.14
C LYS A 74 -3.36 -0.95 -2.89
N VAL A 75 -3.98 -0.92 -1.69
CA VAL A 75 -3.29 -0.68 -0.41
C VAL A 75 -2.41 -1.88 0.00
N CYS A 76 -2.72 -3.06 -0.52
CA CYS A 76 -1.99 -4.29 -0.22
C CYS A 76 -0.69 -4.44 -1.02
N PHE A 77 -0.41 -3.50 -1.93
CA PHE A 77 0.79 -3.49 -2.77
C PHE A 77 1.69 -2.32 -2.35
N ILE A 78 2.93 -2.63 -1.98
CA ILE A 78 3.93 -1.63 -1.59
C ILE A 78 5.08 -1.71 -2.56
N ARG A 79 5.41 -0.57 -3.18
CA ARG A 79 6.51 -0.48 -4.14
C ARG A 79 7.73 0.12 -3.49
N LEU A 80 8.88 -0.42 -3.84
CA LEU A 80 10.16 0.04 -3.32
C LEU A 80 11.19 0.10 -4.44
N SER A 81 11.96 1.17 -4.52
CA SER A 81 13.12 1.26 -5.39
C SER A 81 14.40 1.54 -4.60
N PHE A 82 15.52 1.06 -5.15
CA PHE A 82 16.84 1.26 -4.57
C PHE A 82 17.57 2.39 -5.29
N VAL A 83 18.25 3.26 -4.53
CA VAL A 83 19.14 4.34 -5.01
C VAL A 83 18.42 5.49 -5.73
N LYS A 84 17.39 5.22 -6.55
CA LYS A 84 16.71 6.21 -7.40
C LYS A 84 15.22 6.30 -7.06
N GLY A 85 14.75 7.50 -6.75
CA GLY A 85 13.33 7.79 -6.55
C GLY A 85 12.55 7.95 -7.86
N TRP A 86 11.22 7.92 -7.73
CA TRP A 86 10.26 8.17 -8.79
C TRP A 86 9.08 8.99 -8.25
N GLY A 87 8.24 9.52 -9.14
CA GLY A 87 7.09 10.36 -8.83
C GLY A 87 7.29 11.82 -9.24
N PRO A 88 6.38 12.72 -8.83
CA PRO A 88 6.34 14.12 -9.28
C PRO A 88 7.65 14.89 -9.01
N ASP A 89 8.33 14.55 -7.91
CA ASP A 89 9.57 15.23 -7.48
C ASP A 89 10.84 14.65 -8.14
N TYR A 90 10.70 13.68 -9.05
CA TYR A 90 11.83 12.98 -9.66
C TYR A 90 11.72 12.97 -11.19
N PRO A 91 12.86 12.85 -11.91
CA PRO A 91 12.84 12.69 -13.37
C PRO A 91 12.09 11.44 -13.84
N ARG A 92 11.93 10.44 -12.97
CA ARG A 92 11.25 9.18 -13.26
C ARG A 92 9.81 9.28 -12.77
N GLN A 93 8.85 9.17 -13.67
CA GLN A 93 7.43 9.27 -13.28
C GLN A 93 6.86 7.93 -12.79
N ASP A 94 7.45 6.80 -13.21
CA ASP A 94 7.01 5.46 -12.83
C ASP A 94 8.15 4.65 -12.18
N VAL A 95 7.80 3.74 -11.26
CA VAL A 95 8.75 2.87 -10.57
C VAL A 95 9.52 1.98 -11.56
N THR A 96 8.89 1.57 -12.66
CA THR A 96 9.49 0.75 -13.72
C THR A 96 10.65 1.46 -14.44
N SER A 97 10.72 2.79 -14.34
CA SER A 97 11.85 3.58 -14.85
C SER A 97 13.06 3.58 -13.90
N THR A 98 12.94 2.98 -12.72
CA THR A 98 14.04 2.80 -11.78
C THR A 98 14.79 1.50 -12.09
N PRO A 99 16.13 1.47 -11.96
CA PRO A 99 16.94 0.34 -12.39
C PRO A 99 16.79 -0.91 -11.52
N CYS A 100 16.36 -0.73 -10.26
CA CYS A 100 16.20 -1.81 -9.30
C CYS A 100 15.03 -1.45 -8.38
N TRP A 101 13.96 -2.25 -8.47
CA TRP A 101 12.75 -2.09 -7.67
C TRP A 101 12.12 -3.44 -7.38
N LEU A 102 11.24 -3.45 -6.39
CA LEU A 102 10.42 -4.59 -6.03
C LEU A 102 9.01 -4.14 -5.65
N GLU A 103 8.06 -5.04 -5.78
CA GLU A 103 6.70 -4.89 -5.29
C GLU A 103 6.43 -5.95 -4.23
N ILE A 104 5.89 -5.53 -3.10
CA ILE A 104 5.53 -6.38 -1.98
C ILE A 104 4.01 -6.51 -1.98
N GLN A 105 3.51 -7.73 -2.05
CA GLN A 105 2.10 -8.04 -1.95
C GLN A 105 1.77 -8.61 -0.57
N LEU A 106 0.84 -7.97 0.13
CA LEU A 106 0.39 -8.36 1.46
C LEU A 106 -0.81 -9.31 1.36
N LEU A 107 -0.56 -10.61 1.53
CA LEU A 107 -1.59 -11.64 1.36
C LEU A 107 -2.69 -11.58 2.42
N TYR A 108 -2.36 -11.26 3.67
CA TYR A 108 -3.33 -11.20 4.75
C TYR A 108 -4.37 -10.08 4.58
N PRO A 109 -3.98 -8.81 4.32
CA PRO A 109 -4.92 -7.75 3.96
C PRO A 109 -5.74 -8.05 2.70
N LEU A 110 -5.14 -8.64 1.66
CA LEU A 110 -5.88 -9.05 0.46
C LEU A 110 -6.98 -10.05 0.78
N TRP A 111 -6.66 -11.07 1.56
CA TRP A 111 -7.64 -12.07 1.98
C TRP A 111 -8.82 -11.44 2.74
N HIS A 112 -8.58 -10.43 3.59
CA HIS A 112 -9.65 -9.69 4.29
C HIS A 112 -10.57 -8.93 3.34
N ILE A 113 -10.01 -8.34 2.29
CA ILE A 113 -10.79 -7.66 1.24
C ILE A 113 -11.64 -8.69 0.50
N ASP A 114 -11.04 -9.79 0.04
CA ASP A 114 -11.72 -10.83 -0.72
C ASP A 114 -12.87 -11.48 0.07
N LYS A 115 -12.72 -11.60 1.38
CA LYS A 115 -13.80 -12.10 2.27
C LYS A 115 -14.91 -11.09 2.50
N THR A 116 -14.61 -9.81 2.44
CA THR A 116 -15.59 -8.73 2.60
C THR A 116 -16.40 -8.49 1.32
N LEU A 117 -15.81 -8.75 0.15
CA LEU A 117 -16.40 -8.42 -1.15
C LEU A 117 -17.81 -9.00 -1.36
N PRO A 118 -18.09 -10.28 -1.06
CA PRO A 118 -19.43 -10.83 -1.19
C PRO A 118 -20.46 -10.07 -0.35
N GLU A 119 -20.14 -9.79 0.92
CA GLU A 119 -21.04 -9.09 1.86
C GLU A 119 -21.45 -7.72 1.32
N VAL A 120 -20.49 -6.96 0.79
CA VAL A 120 -20.75 -5.62 0.25
C VAL A 120 -21.54 -5.69 -1.06
N CYS A 121 -21.22 -6.63 -1.95
CA CYS A 121 -21.94 -6.84 -3.21
C CYS A 121 -23.41 -7.25 -2.99
N PHE A 122 -23.69 -8.10 -1.99
CA PHE A 122 -25.06 -8.46 -1.61
C PHE A 122 -25.86 -7.24 -1.14
N ILE A 123 -25.24 -6.33 -0.38
CA ILE A 123 -25.90 -5.11 0.11
C ILE A 123 -26.16 -4.11 -1.03
N SER A 124 -25.23 -3.99 -1.98
CA SER A 124 -25.34 -3.06 -3.10
C SER A 124 -26.17 -3.57 -4.28
N GLY A 125 -26.57 -4.85 -4.28
CA GLY A 125 -27.28 -5.48 -5.41
C GLY A 125 -26.41 -5.64 -6.66
N VAL A 126 -25.08 -5.61 -6.50
CA VAL A 126 -24.10 -5.75 -7.58
C VAL A 126 -23.64 -7.20 -7.66
N ASP A 127 -23.61 -7.79 -8.85
CA ASP A 127 -23.23 -9.19 -9.04
C ASP A 127 -21.72 -9.37 -8.76
N PRO A 128 -21.28 -10.24 -7.82
CA PRO A 128 -19.87 -10.37 -7.42
C PRO A 128 -18.90 -10.72 -8.55
N THR A 129 -19.39 -11.30 -9.64
CA THR A 129 -18.62 -11.72 -10.83
C THR A 129 -18.46 -10.63 -11.88
N SER A 130 -19.14 -9.50 -11.73
CA SER A 130 -19.11 -8.39 -12.71
C SER A 130 -17.94 -7.41 -12.52
N ILE A 131 -17.10 -7.63 -11.50
CA ILE A 131 -15.99 -6.75 -11.10
C ILE A 131 -14.62 -7.45 -11.28
N SER A 132 -14.59 -8.67 -11.86
CA SER A 132 -13.37 -9.43 -12.14
C SER A 132 -12.80 -9.14 -13.53
#